data_AF-A0AAV3QA07-F1
#
_entry.id   AF-A0AAV3QA07-F1
#
_cell.length_a   1.000
_cell.length_b   1.000
_cell.length_c   1.000
_cell.angle_alpha   90.00
_cell.angle_beta   90.00
_cell.angle_gamma   90.00
#
_symmetry.space_group_name_H-M   'P 1'
#
loop_
_entity.id
_entity.type
_entity.pdbx_description
1 polymer ?
#
loop_
_entity_poly.entity_id
_entity_poly.type
_entity_poly.pdbx_seq_one_letter_code
_entity_poly.pdbx_strand_id
1 'polypeptide(L)'
;MAAKMGLVKPIVKFGVPKTPKLNNPRVPFCLKMMSTTTTPSKKGTKKAIKETLLAPRFYTTDFDEMETLFNSEINKNLNEAEFEALLQEFKTDYNQTHFVRNKEFKEAADKLDGPLRQIFVEFLERSCAAEFSGFLLYKELGRRLKKTNPVVAEIFSLMSRDEARHAGFLNKGLSDFNLALDLGFLTKARKYSFFKPKFIFYATYLCEKIGYWRYITIYRHLKANPEYQCYPIFKYFENWCQDENRHGDFFSALMKAQPQFLNDWKAKLWAWFFCLSVYVTMYLNDCQRTAFYEGIGLNTKEFDMHVIIETNRTTARIFPAVLDVENPEFKRRLDNMVAINEKLLAVGETHDIPLVKNFKRVPLIAALVSELLATYLMKPIESGSVDISEFDPQLVY
;
A
#
# COMPACT_ATOMS: atom_id res chain seq x y z
N MET A 1 49.08 -11.31 6.40
CA MET A 1 50.36 -10.84 6.97
C MET A 1 50.80 -9.67 6.09
N ALA A 2 51.05 -8.43 6.49
CA ALA A 2 51.16 -7.68 7.74
C ALA A 2 50.70 -6.23 7.39
N ALA A 3 49.77 -5.58 8.11
CA ALA A 3 49.90 -4.89 9.40
C ALA A 3 50.82 -3.65 9.41
N LYS A 4 50.19 -2.49 9.73
CA LYS A 4 50.67 -1.38 10.61
C LYS A 4 51.85 -0.51 10.07
N MET A 5 52.01 0.79 10.37
CA MET A 5 51.50 1.68 11.41
C MET A 5 51.94 3.14 11.14
N GLY A 6 51.17 4.11 11.65
CA GLY A 6 51.69 5.34 12.29
C GLY A 6 50.96 6.64 11.89
N LEU A 7 50.73 7.65 12.74
CA LEU A 7 51.08 7.95 14.14
C LEU A 7 50.14 9.06 14.67
N VAL A 8 50.22 9.31 15.97
CA VAL A 8 49.28 10.03 16.86
C VAL A 8 49.55 11.56 16.97
N LYS A 9 48.50 12.29 17.40
CA LYS A 9 48.28 13.72 17.74
C LYS A 9 49.33 14.46 18.60
N PRO A 10 49.20 15.79 18.77
CA PRO A 10 48.64 16.37 20.04
C PRO A 10 47.70 17.59 19.83
N ILE A 11 46.50 17.70 20.42
CA ILE A 11 46.07 18.37 21.68
C ILE A 11 46.55 19.81 21.90
N VAL A 12 45.61 20.78 21.96
CA VAL A 12 45.55 21.89 22.95
C VAL A 12 44.08 22.25 23.27
N LYS A 13 43.74 22.37 24.57
CA LYS A 13 42.49 22.87 25.20
C LYS A 13 42.63 24.39 25.50
N PHE A 14 41.62 25.26 25.65
CA PHE A 14 40.64 25.38 26.74
C PHE A 14 39.78 26.65 26.54
N GLY A 15 38.56 26.68 27.11
CA GLY A 15 37.94 27.94 27.61
C GLY A 15 36.41 28.07 27.47
N VAL A 16 35.69 27.98 28.58
CA VAL A 16 34.24 28.24 28.83
C VAL A 16 34.17 28.92 30.23
N PRO A 17 33.09 29.52 30.77
CA PRO A 17 31.84 30.17 30.28
C PRO A 17 31.64 31.61 30.85
N LYS A 18 30.59 32.36 30.44
CA LYS A 18 29.81 33.26 31.35
C LYS A 18 28.34 33.47 30.92
N THR A 19 27.42 33.20 31.84
CA THR A 19 26.14 33.92 32.06
C THR A 19 26.27 34.60 33.44
N PRO A 20 25.59 35.74 33.79
CA PRO A 20 24.16 35.69 34.18
C PRO A 20 23.33 37.02 34.11
N LYS A 21 22.00 36.88 34.31
CA LYS A 21 21.05 37.69 35.14
C LYS A 21 19.78 38.26 34.49
N LEU A 22 18.69 38.02 35.23
CA LEU A 22 17.33 38.54 35.18
C LEU A 22 17.24 40.07 35.24
N ASN A 23 16.19 40.64 34.61
CA ASN A 23 15.34 41.65 35.24
C ASN A 23 14.00 41.83 34.51
N ASN A 24 12.94 41.99 35.29
CA ASN A 24 11.59 42.42 34.90
C ASN A 24 11.34 43.77 35.60
N PRO A 25 10.66 44.76 35.00
CA PRO A 25 9.40 45.20 35.62
C PRO A 25 8.32 45.78 34.67
N ARG A 26 7.06 45.53 35.07
CA ARG A 26 5.81 46.36 35.04
C ARG A 26 5.34 47.12 33.77
N VAL A 27 4.03 46.94 33.54
CA VAL A 27 3.05 47.43 32.51
C VAL A 27 2.77 48.97 32.57
N PRO A 28 2.17 49.64 31.55
CA PRO A 28 0.71 49.56 31.28
C PRO A 28 0.23 49.62 29.79
N PHE A 29 -0.90 48.94 29.54
CA PHE A 29 -2.08 49.31 28.73
C PHE A 29 -1.96 50.21 27.48
N CYS A 30 -2.31 49.67 26.29
CA CYS A 30 -3.34 50.29 25.42
C CYS A 30 -3.85 49.29 24.36
N LEU A 31 -5.18 49.20 24.28
CA LEU A 31 -6.00 48.41 23.36
C LEU A 31 -5.72 48.72 21.87
N LYS A 32 -5.66 47.67 21.04
CA LYS A 32 -6.43 47.70 19.78
C LYS A 32 -6.93 46.31 19.42
N MET A 33 -8.24 46.16 19.58
CA MET A 33 -9.05 45.04 19.13
C MET A 33 -9.01 44.94 17.61
N MET A 34 -8.73 43.75 17.08
CA MET A 34 -9.42 43.25 15.89
C MET A 34 -9.80 41.80 16.16
N SER A 35 -11.11 41.60 16.29
CA SER A 35 -11.75 40.31 16.41
C SER A 35 -11.68 39.56 15.09
N THR A 36 -10.99 38.43 15.08
CA THR A 36 -11.38 37.28 14.26
C THR A 36 -11.48 36.09 15.19
N THR A 37 -12.73 35.68 15.42
CA THR A 37 -13.14 34.50 16.17
C THR A 37 -12.44 33.27 15.60
N THR A 38 -11.37 32.85 16.27
CA THR A 38 -10.82 31.49 16.13
C THR A 38 -11.61 30.60 17.08
N THR A 39 -12.56 29.85 16.53
CA THR A 39 -13.14 28.71 17.25
C THR A 39 -12.01 27.73 17.60
N PRO A 40 -11.88 27.29 18.86
CA PRO A 40 -10.87 26.32 19.23
C PRO A 40 -11.23 24.99 18.58
N SER A 41 -10.40 24.53 17.64
CA SER A 41 -10.52 23.15 17.17
C SER A 41 -10.34 22.24 18.38
N LYS A 42 -11.36 21.43 18.68
CA LYS A 42 -11.23 20.36 19.67
C LYS A 42 -10.10 19.46 19.19
N LYS A 43 -8.94 19.56 19.83
CA LYS A 43 -7.84 18.61 19.70
C LYS A 43 -8.37 17.24 20.12
N GLY A 44 -8.88 16.47 19.17
CA GLY A 44 -9.03 15.04 19.34
C GLY A 44 -7.67 14.49 19.71
N THR A 45 -7.60 13.79 20.85
CA THR A 45 -6.39 13.12 21.32
C THR A 45 -5.89 12.23 20.20
N LYS A 46 -4.83 12.65 19.49
CA LYS A 46 -4.21 11.84 18.43
C LYS A 46 -3.68 10.57 19.06
N LYS A 47 -4.47 9.50 19.04
CA LYS A 47 -4.00 8.15 19.30
C LYS A 47 -2.98 7.89 18.20
N ALA A 48 -1.70 7.82 18.55
CA ALA A 48 -0.66 7.45 17.59
C ALA A 48 -1.06 6.10 16.96
N ILE A 49 -1.11 6.03 15.63
CA ILE A 49 -1.37 4.79 14.91
C ILE A 49 -0.35 3.76 15.43
N LYS A 50 -0.81 2.73 16.15
CA LYS A 50 0.06 1.63 16.61
C LYS A 50 0.75 1.08 15.36
N GLU A 51 2.08 1.18 15.29
CA GLU A 51 2.86 0.57 14.21
C GLU A 51 2.80 -0.95 14.36
N THR A 52 1.84 -1.58 13.70
CA THR A 52 1.76 -3.03 13.54
C THR A 52 2.51 -3.43 12.26
N LEU A 53 2.78 -4.73 12.09
CA LEU A 53 3.32 -5.27 10.84
C LEU A 53 2.46 -4.88 9.62
N LEU A 54 1.16 -4.64 9.86
CA LEU A 54 0.10 -4.42 8.88
C LEU A 54 -0.24 -2.94 8.64
N ALA A 55 0.49 -2.01 9.27
CA ALA A 55 0.29 -0.57 9.08
C ALA A 55 0.90 -0.09 7.75
N PRO A 56 0.26 0.83 7.02
CA PRO A 56 0.82 1.36 5.77
C PRO A 56 2.16 2.06 6.02
N ARG A 57 3.15 1.73 5.18
CA ARG A 57 4.53 2.24 5.26
C ARG A 57 4.83 3.10 4.05
N PHE A 58 5.80 3.99 4.22
CA PHE A 58 6.37 4.77 3.13
C PHE A 58 7.55 4.01 2.54
N TYR A 59 7.66 3.97 1.21
CA TYR A 59 8.66 3.13 0.53
C TYR A 59 9.69 3.96 -0.24
N THR A 60 10.90 3.41 -0.34
CA THR A 60 11.98 3.92 -1.19
C THR A 60 12.74 2.75 -1.81
N THR A 61 13.55 3.04 -2.83
CA THR A 61 14.23 2.01 -3.63
C THR A 61 15.66 2.39 -3.97
N ASP A 62 16.36 1.42 -4.54
CA ASP A 62 17.61 1.63 -5.26
C ASP A 62 17.31 2.33 -6.60
N PHE A 63 17.46 3.65 -6.62
CA PHE A 63 17.17 4.45 -7.82
C PHE A 63 18.22 4.27 -8.91
N ASP A 64 19.47 3.99 -8.54
CA ASP A 64 20.54 3.76 -9.50
C ASP A 64 20.33 2.41 -10.23
N GLU A 65 19.87 1.39 -9.49
CA GLU A 65 19.44 0.12 -10.09
C GLU A 65 18.20 0.31 -10.99
N MET A 66 17.21 1.11 -10.58
CA MET A 66 16.06 1.47 -11.45
C MET A 66 16.50 2.18 -12.73
N GLU A 67 17.40 3.16 -12.65
CA GLU A 67 17.95 3.86 -13.81
C GLU A 67 18.66 2.87 -14.75
N THR A 68 19.43 1.93 -14.21
CA THR A 68 20.10 0.89 -15.01
C THR A 68 19.10 -0.02 -15.72
N LEU A 69 18.04 -0.46 -15.03
CA LEU A 69 17.01 -1.36 -15.58
C LEU A 69 16.24 -0.73 -16.76
N PHE A 70 16.04 0.58 -16.74
CA PHE A 70 15.30 1.32 -17.77
C PHE A 70 16.19 2.05 -18.77
N ASN A 71 17.51 1.91 -18.70
CA ASN A 71 18.40 2.53 -19.66
C ASN A 71 18.31 1.81 -21.02
N SER A 72 17.80 2.48 -22.05
CA SER A 72 17.62 1.92 -23.41
C SER A 72 18.94 1.57 -24.12
N GLU A 73 20.06 2.12 -23.67
CA GLU A 73 21.39 1.72 -24.16
C GLU A 73 21.85 0.39 -23.55
N ILE A 74 21.50 0.13 -22.28
CA ILE A 74 21.93 -1.05 -21.51
C ILE A 74 20.94 -2.21 -21.65
N ASN A 75 19.64 -1.95 -21.50
CA ASN A 75 18.60 -2.97 -21.54
C ASN A 75 17.92 -3.01 -22.91
N LYS A 76 18.18 -4.07 -23.67
CA LYS A 76 17.60 -4.29 -25.02
C LYS A 76 16.23 -4.96 -25.01
N ASN A 77 15.72 -5.35 -23.85
CA ASN A 77 14.40 -5.96 -23.71
C ASN A 77 13.27 -4.93 -23.52
N LEU A 78 13.59 -3.63 -23.49
CA LEU A 78 12.60 -2.57 -23.40
C LEU A 78 11.76 -2.53 -24.68
N ASN A 79 10.46 -2.77 -24.57
CA ASN A 79 9.52 -2.65 -25.66
C ASN A 79 8.99 -1.21 -25.72
N GLU A 80 9.75 -0.32 -26.36
CA GLU A 80 9.41 1.11 -26.42
C GLU A 80 8.04 1.35 -27.07
N ALA A 81 7.63 0.54 -28.05
CA ALA A 81 6.31 0.66 -28.67
C ALA A 81 5.15 0.38 -27.70
N GLU A 82 5.31 -0.62 -26.82
CA GLU A 82 4.34 -0.92 -25.76
C GLU A 82 4.30 0.20 -24.71
N PHE A 83 5.46 0.75 -24.33
CA PHE A 83 5.51 1.90 -23.42
C PHE A 83 4.91 3.17 -24.03
N GLU A 84 5.13 3.44 -25.30
CA GLU A 84 4.51 4.57 -26.01
C GLU A 84 2.98 4.43 -26.06
N ALA A 85 2.47 3.23 -26.34
CA ALA A 85 1.04 2.97 -26.33
C ALA A 85 0.42 3.18 -24.94
N LEU A 86 1.08 2.64 -23.89
CA LEU A 86 0.68 2.87 -22.51
C LEU A 86 0.73 4.35 -22.15
N LEU A 87 1.77 5.09 -22.58
CA LEU A 87 1.87 6.52 -22.34
C LEU A 87 0.67 7.29 -22.93
N GLN A 88 0.20 6.93 -24.13
CA GLN A 88 -1.00 7.55 -24.69
C GLN A 88 -2.24 7.25 -23.85
N GLU A 89 -2.38 6.02 -23.37
CA GLU A 89 -3.49 5.63 -22.49
C GLU A 89 -3.49 6.46 -21.19
N PHE A 90 -2.32 6.67 -20.56
CA PHE A 90 -2.21 7.54 -19.38
C PHE A 90 -2.47 9.03 -19.67
N LYS A 91 -2.08 9.52 -20.86
CA LYS A 91 -2.30 10.90 -21.30
C LYS A 91 -3.77 11.23 -21.53
N THR A 92 -4.56 10.25 -21.98
CA THR A 92 -5.99 10.44 -22.24
C THR A 92 -6.76 10.81 -20.97
N ASP A 93 -6.32 10.36 -19.79
CA ASP A 93 -6.86 10.75 -18.48
C ASP A 93 -8.40 10.74 -18.40
N TYR A 94 -9.00 9.59 -18.69
CA TYR A 94 -10.46 9.40 -18.67
C TYR A 94 -11.14 9.84 -17.36
N ASN A 95 -10.38 9.89 -16.27
CA ASN A 95 -10.85 10.20 -14.93
C ASN A 95 -10.63 11.65 -14.49
N GLN A 96 -10.18 12.54 -15.37
CA GLN A 96 -9.86 13.94 -15.06
C GLN A 96 -10.99 14.67 -14.31
N THR A 97 -12.24 14.44 -14.72
CA THR A 97 -13.44 15.11 -14.17
C THR A 97 -14.28 14.20 -13.25
N HIS A 98 -13.83 12.96 -13.00
CA HIS A 98 -14.61 11.96 -12.28
C HIS A 98 -14.69 12.25 -10.77
N PHE A 99 -13.59 12.71 -10.17
CA PHE A 99 -13.45 12.83 -8.70
C PHE A 99 -14.04 14.13 -8.13
N VAL A 100 -15.28 14.45 -8.53
CA VAL A 100 -16.04 15.61 -8.08
C VAL A 100 -17.06 15.18 -7.02
N ARG A 101 -17.01 15.83 -5.86
CA ARG A 101 -17.87 15.53 -4.70
C ARG A 101 -19.18 16.32 -4.79
N ASN A 102 -20.25 15.74 -4.25
CA ASN A 102 -21.56 16.38 -4.13
C ASN A 102 -21.99 16.47 -2.65
N LYS A 103 -23.20 16.99 -2.39
CA LYS A 103 -23.74 17.17 -1.02
C LYS A 103 -23.99 15.85 -0.28
N GLU A 104 -24.20 14.75 -1.01
CA GLU A 104 -24.49 13.42 -0.42
C GLU A 104 -23.37 12.93 0.49
N PHE A 105 -22.12 13.34 0.23
CA PHE A 105 -20.95 12.95 1.02
C PHE A 105 -21.08 13.40 2.48
N LYS A 106 -21.40 14.68 2.68
CA LYS A 106 -21.51 15.24 4.03
C LYS A 106 -22.72 14.67 4.77
N GLU A 107 -23.85 14.56 4.08
CA GLU A 107 -25.08 13.98 4.63
C GLU A 107 -24.90 12.52 5.05
N ALA A 108 -24.16 11.72 4.27
CA ALA A 108 -23.85 10.34 4.61
C ALA A 108 -22.89 10.26 5.82
N ALA A 109 -21.85 11.10 5.86
CA ALA A 109 -20.94 11.14 7.00
C ALA A 109 -21.65 11.51 8.32
N ASP A 110 -22.63 12.41 8.27
CA ASP A 110 -23.39 12.83 9.45
C ASP A 110 -24.35 11.73 9.96
N LYS A 111 -24.74 10.79 9.09
CA LYS A 111 -25.55 9.61 9.45
C LYS A 111 -24.72 8.44 10.01
N LEU A 112 -23.41 8.42 9.74
CA LEU A 112 -22.51 7.38 10.24
C LEU A 112 -22.17 7.62 11.70
N ASP A 113 -22.55 6.71 12.58
CA ASP A 113 -22.30 6.77 14.01
C ASP A 113 -21.65 5.48 14.56
N GLY A 114 -21.37 5.50 15.87
CA GLY A 114 -20.93 4.33 16.62
C GLY A 114 -19.64 3.65 16.09
N PRO A 115 -19.55 2.31 16.23
CA PRO A 115 -18.40 1.53 15.77
C PRO A 115 -18.16 1.63 14.26
N LEU A 116 -19.21 1.68 13.44
CA LEU A 116 -19.10 1.74 11.99
C LEU A 116 -18.40 3.03 11.54
N ARG A 117 -18.74 4.18 12.15
CA ARG A 117 -18.04 5.45 11.90
C ARG A 117 -16.55 5.34 12.19
N GLN A 118 -16.16 4.72 13.30
CA GLN A 118 -14.75 4.59 13.68
C GLN A 118 -13.99 3.73 12.67
N ILE A 119 -14.56 2.59 12.29
CA ILE A 119 -13.98 1.67 11.31
C ILE A 119 -13.84 2.34 9.94
N PHE A 120 -14.87 3.08 9.51
CA PHE A 120 -14.86 3.78 8.23
C PHE A 120 -13.81 4.90 8.18
N VAL A 121 -13.66 5.66 9.28
CA VAL A 121 -12.59 6.65 9.40
C VAL A 121 -11.21 5.99 9.34
N GLU A 122 -11.00 4.87 10.04
CA GLU A 122 -9.73 4.12 9.97
C GLU A 122 -9.44 3.64 8.54
N PHE A 123 -10.47 3.16 7.82
CA PHE A 123 -10.37 2.79 6.41
C PHE A 123 -9.88 3.97 5.58
N LEU A 124 -10.53 5.14 5.66
CA LEU A 124 -10.14 6.33 4.92
C LEU A 124 -8.71 6.79 5.24
N GLU A 125 -8.32 6.80 6.52
CA GLU A 125 -6.97 7.20 6.95
C GLU A 125 -5.90 6.27 6.39
N ARG A 126 -6.13 4.96 6.45
CA ARG A 126 -5.17 3.94 5.98
C ARG A 126 -5.05 3.93 4.46
N SER A 127 -6.18 3.96 3.75
CA SER A 127 -6.17 4.02 2.29
C SER A 127 -5.49 5.31 1.83
N CYS A 128 -5.80 6.46 2.41
CA CYS A 128 -5.17 7.73 2.04
C CYS A 128 -3.64 7.69 2.24
N ALA A 129 -3.17 7.09 3.32
CA ALA A 129 -1.74 6.93 3.57
C ALA A 129 -1.06 5.95 2.59
N ALA A 130 -1.77 4.93 2.11
CA ALA A 130 -1.27 3.97 1.13
C ALA A 130 -1.10 4.63 -0.25
N GLU A 131 -2.15 5.27 -0.79
CA GLU A 131 -2.09 5.96 -2.09
C GLU A 131 -1.04 7.08 -2.07
N PHE A 132 -0.97 7.82 -0.95
CA PHE A 132 0.04 8.87 -0.80
C PHE A 132 1.48 8.33 -0.75
N SER A 133 1.68 7.11 -0.26
CA SER A 133 3.00 6.45 -0.32
C SER A 133 3.36 6.07 -1.75
N GLY A 134 2.43 5.51 -2.53
CA GLY A 134 2.62 5.20 -3.96
C GLY A 134 3.00 6.45 -4.75
N PHE A 135 2.23 7.53 -4.58
CA PHE A 135 2.50 8.85 -5.16
C PHE A 135 3.95 9.30 -4.97
N LEU A 136 4.49 9.24 -3.74
CA LEU A 136 5.85 9.72 -3.46
C LEU A 136 6.92 8.89 -4.18
N LEU A 137 6.76 7.57 -4.22
CA LEU A 137 7.68 6.68 -4.93
C LEU A 137 7.65 6.95 -6.44
N TYR A 138 6.47 7.00 -7.04
CA TYR A 138 6.30 7.19 -8.49
C TYR A 138 6.75 8.57 -8.93
N LYS A 139 6.49 9.61 -8.14
CA LYS A 139 6.97 10.96 -8.40
C LYS A 139 8.50 11.04 -8.44
N GLU A 140 9.18 10.34 -7.53
CA GLU A 140 10.64 10.33 -7.52
C GLU A 140 11.20 9.50 -8.70
N LEU A 141 10.59 8.36 -9.04
CA LEU A 141 10.96 7.58 -10.23
C LEU A 141 10.79 8.40 -11.52
N GLY A 142 9.65 9.06 -11.68
CA GLY A 142 9.38 9.94 -12.82
C GLY A 142 10.34 11.14 -12.91
N ARG A 143 10.94 11.57 -11.80
CA ARG A 143 11.98 12.60 -11.80
C ARG A 143 13.35 12.05 -12.19
N ARG A 144 13.72 10.88 -11.65
CA ARG A 144 15.03 10.24 -11.84
C ARG A 144 15.23 9.74 -13.26
N LEU A 145 14.21 9.08 -13.81
CA LEU A 145 14.30 8.41 -15.11
C LEU A 145 14.26 9.36 -16.31
N LYS A 146 13.99 10.67 -16.14
CA LYS A 146 13.80 11.62 -17.26
C LYS A 146 14.91 11.64 -18.29
N LYS A 147 16.16 11.44 -17.86
CA LYS A 147 17.33 11.43 -18.75
C LYS A 147 17.59 10.06 -19.37
N THR A 148 17.17 9.01 -18.68
CA THR A 148 17.53 7.63 -18.98
C THR A 148 16.48 6.95 -19.86
N ASN A 149 15.21 7.16 -19.55
CA ASN A 149 14.07 6.78 -20.37
C ASN A 149 12.92 7.80 -20.18
N PRO A 150 12.82 8.81 -21.07
CA PRO A 150 11.81 9.86 -20.96
C PRO A 150 10.36 9.34 -21.00
N VAL A 151 10.08 8.28 -21.75
CA VAL A 151 8.73 7.69 -21.91
C VAL A 151 8.29 7.08 -20.58
N VAL A 152 9.09 6.16 -20.03
CA VAL A 152 8.83 5.53 -18.73
C VAL A 152 8.75 6.57 -17.60
N ALA A 153 9.61 7.59 -17.63
CA ALA A 153 9.59 8.69 -16.66
C ALA A 153 8.28 9.50 -16.72
N GLU A 154 7.75 9.73 -17.92
CA GLU A 154 6.47 10.42 -18.11
C GLU A 154 5.31 9.56 -17.60
N ILE A 155 5.30 8.24 -17.87
CA ILE A 155 4.29 7.32 -17.33
C ILE A 155 4.29 7.33 -15.80
N PHE A 156 5.45 7.20 -15.14
CA PHE A 156 5.53 7.31 -13.67
C PHE A 156 5.03 8.67 -13.15
N SER A 157 5.27 9.75 -13.90
CA SER A 157 4.76 11.08 -13.53
C SER A 157 3.24 11.13 -13.61
N LEU A 158 2.63 10.53 -14.63
CA LEU A 158 1.17 10.46 -14.80
C LEU A 158 0.52 9.49 -13.79
N MET A 159 1.15 8.35 -13.51
CA MET A 159 0.74 7.45 -12.43
C MET A 159 0.77 8.17 -11.07
N SER A 160 1.81 8.98 -10.80
CA SER A 160 1.85 9.82 -9.59
C SER A 160 0.73 10.86 -9.52
N ARG A 161 0.23 11.36 -10.67
CA ARG A 161 -0.95 12.25 -10.72
C ARG A 161 -2.19 11.50 -10.24
N ASP A 162 -2.39 10.28 -10.70
CA ASP A 162 -3.55 9.45 -10.36
C ASP A 162 -3.54 9.14 -8.86
N GLU A 163 -2.40 8.69 -8.31
CA GLU A 163 -2.23 8.43 -6.88
C GLU A 163 -2.43 9.67 -6.00
N ALA A 164 -1.96 10.83 -6.46
CA ALA A 164 -2.20 12.08 -5.75
C ALA A 164 -3.69 12.46 -5.74
N ARG A 165 -4.41 12.17 -6.83
CA ARG A 165 -5.86 12.38 -6.96
C ARG A 165 -6.62 11.47 -6.01
N HIS A 166 -6.26 10.19 -5.97
CA HIS A 166 -6.79 9.16 -5.08
C HIS A 166 -6.60 9.53 -3.61
N ALA A 167 -5.34 9.78 -3.19
CA ALA A 167 -5.01 10.23 -1.84
C ALA A 167 -5.77 11.52 -1.46
N GLY A 168 -5.83 12.48 -2.39
CA GLY A 168 -6.54 13.74 -2.21
C GLY A 168 -8.05 13.56 -2.05
N PHE A 169 -8.66 12.63 -2.80
CA PHE A 169 -10.09 12.32 -2.71
C PHE A 169 -10.44 11.66 -1.37
N LEU A 170 -9.61 10.72 -0.90
CA LEU A 170 -9.76 10.10 0.43
C LEU A 170 -9.58 11.12 1.56
N ASN A 171 -8.57 11.99 1.47
CA ASN A 171 -8.34 13.03 2.48
C ASN A 171 -9.50 14.05 2.53
N LYS A 172 -10.09 14.36 1.36
CA LYS A 172 -11.33 15.15 1.31
C LYS A 172 -12.49 14.40 1.98
N GLY A 173 -12.59 13.09 1.85
CA GLY A 173 -13.58 12.28 2.58
C GLY A 173 -13.43 12.39 4.10
N LEU A 174 -12.20 12.36 4.62
CA LEU A 174 -11.92 12.58 6.05
C LEU A 174 -12.46 13.93 6.57
N SER A 175 -12.45 14.97 5.72
CA SER A 175 -12.95 16.29 6.13
C SER A 175 -14.43 16.30 6.49
N ASP A 176 -15.24 15.38 5.95
CA ASP A 176 -16.65 15.27 6.35
C ASP A 176 -16.81 14.83 7.80
N PHE A 177 -15.83 14.07 8.29
CA PHE A 177 -15.75 13.60 9.68
C PHE A 177 -15.00 14.59 10.59
N ASN A 178 -14.71 15.80 10.09
CA ASN A 178 -13.89 16.82 10.74
C ASN A 178 -12.44 16.37 11.02
N LEU A 179 -11.90 15.53 10.15
CA LEU A 179 -10.53 15.02 10.21
C LEU A 179 -9.78 15.43 8.93
N ALA A 180 -8.46 15.52 9.01
CA ALA A 180 -7.62 15.73 7.85
C ALA A 180 -6.23 15.17 8.12
N LEU A 181 -5.65 14.50 7.13
CA LEU A 181 -4.26 14.11 7.15
C LEU A 181 -3.40 15.24 6.58
N ASP A 182 -2.39 15.62 7.35
CA ASP A 182 -1.34 16.52 6.87
C ASP A 182 -0.31 15.69 6.09
N LEU A 183 -0.54 15.57 4.78
CA LEU A 183 0.30 14.78 3.88
C LEU A 183 1.74 15.33 3.80
N GLY A 184 1.90 16.65 3.93
CA GLY A 184 3.22 17.30 3.97
C GLY A 184 4.01 16.94 5.23
N PHE A 185 3.33 16.89 6.37
CA PHE A 185 3.92 16.38 7.61
C PHE A 185 4.24 14.88 7.52
N LEU A 186 3.34 14.06 6.97
CA LEU A 186 3.56 12.61 6.82
C LEU A 186 4.85 12.31 6.04
N THR A 187 5.11 13.06 4.97
CA THR A 187 6.33 12.96 4.16
C THR A 187 7.61 13.14 4.99
N LYS A 188 7.59 14.06 5.98
CA LYS A 188 8.77 14.37 6.82
C LYS A 188 8.88 13.48 8.05
N ALA A 189 7.74 13.06 8.59
CA ALA A 189 7.67 12.39 9.89
C ALA A 189 7.79 10.86 9.80
N ARG A 190 7.43 10.26 8.66
CA ARG A 190 7.41 8.80 8.49
C ARG A 190 8.78 8.26 8.11
N LYS A 191 9.08 7.06 8.62
CA LYS A 191 10.26 6.30 8.22
C LYS A 191 10.02 5.64 6.87
N TYR A 192 10.97 5.82 5.97
CA TYR A 192 10.98 5.13 4.68
C TYR A 192 11.53 3.72 4.87
N SER A 193 10.82 2.73 4.33
CA SER A 193 11.24 1.34 4.24
C SER A 193 11.84 1.11 2.86
N PHE A 194 13.05 0.58 2.82
CA PHE A 194 13.75 0.29 1.57
C PHE A 194 13.30 -1.06 1.00
N PHE A 195 13.00 -1.08 -0.30
CA PHE A 195 12.84 -2.30 -1.08
C PHE A 195 13.74 -2.27 -2.30
N LYS A 196 14.26 -3.44 -2.68
CA LYS A 196 14.98 -3.60 -3.94
C LYS A 196 14.01 -3.48 -5.13
N PRO A 197 14.43 -2.94 -6.29
CA PRO A 197 13.58 -2.77 -7.47
C PRO A 197 12.79 -4.02 -7.86
N LYS A 198 13.44 -5.19 -7.86
CA LYS A 198 12.78 -6.48 -8.11
C LYS A 198 11.54 -6.69 -7.23
N PHE A 199 11.63 -6.38 -5.94
CA PHE A 199 10.53 -6.58 -5.00
C PHE A 199 9.41 -5.56 -5.21
N ILE A 200 9.75 -4.34 -5.63
CA ILE A 200 8.75 -3.33 -6.01
C ILE A 200 7.95 -3.80 -7.21
N PHE A 201 8.58 -4.40 -8.23
CA PHE A 201 7.82 -4.87 -9.39
C PHE A 201 6.79 -5.95 -9.04
N TYR A 202 7.19 -6.99 -8.29
CA TYR A 202 6.22 -8.01 -7.86
C TYR A 202 5.16 -7.46 -6.92
N ALA A 203 5.58 -6.72 -5.87
CA ALA A 203 4.67 -6.25 -4.84
C ALA A 203 3.69 -5.22 -5.39
N THR A 204 4.18 -4.23 -6.14
CA THR A 204 3.30 -3.21 -6.73
C THR A 204 2.37 -3.82 -7.75
N TYR A 205 2.84 -4.65 -8.69
CA TYR A 205 1.94 -5.32 -9.64
C TYR A 205 0.80 -6.07 -8.94
N LEU A 206 1.11 -6.82 -7.88
CA LEU A 206 0.10 -7.51 -7.07
C LEU A 206 -0.81 -6.54 -6.30
N CYS A 207 -0.28 -5.45 -5.76
CA CYS A 207 -1.06 -4.42 -5.07
C CYS A 207 -2.07 -3.74 -6.02
N GLU A 208 -1.67 -3.42 -7.24
CA GLU A 208 -2.56 -2.85 -8.26
C GLU A 208 -3.68 -3.85 -8.61
N LYS A 209 -3.33 -5.11 -8.90
CA LYS A 209 -4.32 -6.12 -9.30
C LYS A 209 -5.26 -6.51 -8.16
N ILE A 210 -4.75 -6.62 -6.92
CA ILE A 210 -5.62 -6.90 -5.77
C ILE A 210 -6.49 -5.69 -5.42
N GLY A 211 -5.98 -4.46 -5.55
CA GLY A 211 -6.74 -3.22 -5.39
C GLY A 211 -7.92 -3.16 -6.35
N TYR A 212 -7.67 -3.42 -7.64
CA TYR A 212 -8.70 -3.53 -8.66
C TYR A 212 -9.84 -4.47 -8.25
N TRP A 213 -9.51 -5.73 -7.94
CA TRP A 213 -10.51 -6.75 -7.61
C TRP A 213 -11.30 -6.42 -6.35
N ARG A 214 -10.66 -5.83 -5.35
CA ARG A 214 -11.36 -5.38 -4.13
C ARG A 214 -12.37 -4.29 -4.45
N TYR A 215 -11.95 -3.25 -5.16
CA TYR A 215 -12.78 -2.09 -5.44
C TYR A 215 -13.95 -2.44 -6.37
N ILE A 216 -13.72 -3.22 -7.42
CA ILE A 216 -14.79 -3.62 -8.34
C ILE A 216 -15.80 -4.55 -7.67
N THR A 217 -15.36 -5.47 -6.81
CA THR A 217 -16.26 -6.38 -6.08
C THR A 217 -17.12 -5.62 -5.08
N ILE A 218 -16.53 -4.69 -4.31
CA ILE A 218 -17.30 -3.82 -3.41
C ILE A 218 -18.30 -2.96 -4.19
N TYR A 219 -17.88 -2.35 -5.29
CA TYR A 219 -18.76 -1.53 -6.13
C TYR A 219 -19.95 -2.33 -6.67
N ARG A 220 -19.70 -3.50 -7.26
CA ARG A 220 -20.76 -4.35 -7.84
C ARG A 220 -21.74 -4.82 -6.77
N HIS A 221 -21.23 -5.21 -5.59
CA HIS A 221 -22.06 -5.59 -4.45
C HIS A 221 -22.97 -4.45 -3.99
N LEU A 222 -22.41 -3.25 -3.77
CA LEU A 222 -23.17 -2.09 -3.30
C LEU A 222 -24.12 -1.51 -4.36
N LYS A 223 -23.81 -1.69 -5.64
CA LYS A 223 -24.72 -1.36 -6.74
C LYS A 223 -25.94 -2.29 -6.76
N ALA A 224 -25.73 -3.57 -6.47
CA ALA A 224 -26.81 -4.56 -6.38
C ALA A 224 -27.61 -4.47 -5.07
N ASN A 225 -26.98 -3.98 -3.99
CA ASN A 225 -27.59 -3.85 -2.66
C ASN A 225 -27.41 -2.41 -2.10
N PRO A 226 -28.13 -1.41 -2.64
CA PRO A 226 -27.93 0.00 -2.28
C PRO A 226 -28.18 0.33 -0.80
N GLU A 227 -28.92 -0.50 -0.08
CA GLU A 227 -29.21 -0.36 1.35
C GLU A 227 -27.96 -0.46 2.23
N TYR A 228 -26.92 -1.16 1.77
CA TYR A 228 -25.63 -1.27 2.47
C TYR A 228 -24.66 -0.14 2.13
N GLN A 229 -25.03 0.78 1.24
CA GLN A 229 -24.15 1.86 0.82
C GLN A 229 -24.08 2.97 1.90
N CYS A 230 -23.12 2.83 2.80
CA CYS A 230 -22.99 3.71 3.96
C CYS A 230 -22.33 5.06 3.66
N TYR A 231 -21.61 5.20 2.53
CA TYR A 231 -20.95 6.43 2.11
C TYR A 231 -20.76 6.51 0.57
N PRO A 232 -20.88 7.68 -0.09
CA PRO A 232 -20.87 7.75 -1.55
C PRO A 232 -19.55 7.39 -2.24
N ILE A 233 -18.43 7.28 -1.51
CA ILE A 233 -17.10 7.00 -2.10
C ILE A 233 -17.10 5.74 -2.98
N PHE A 234 -17.87 4.72 -2.60
CA PHE A 234 -17.91 3.45 -3.31
C PHE A 234 -18.48 3.59 -4.74
N LYS A 235 -19.32 4.61 -5.01
CA LYS A 235 -19.81 4.91 -6.37
C LYS A 235 -18.69 5.28 -7.34
N TYR A 236 -17.54 5.70 -6.82
CA TYR A 236 -16.41 6.16 -7.62
C TYR A 236 -15.42 5.04 -7.94
N PHE A 237 -15.58 3.87 -7.31
CA PHE A 237 -14.64 2.75 -7.40
C PHE A 237 -14.57 2.11 -8.79
N GLU A 238 -15.64 2.15 -9.59
CA GLU A 238 -15.65 1.60 -10.95
C GLU A 238 -14.62 2.28 -11.86
N ASN A 239 -14.54 3.60 -11.83
CA ASN A 239 -13.57 4.36 -12.62
C ASN A 239 -12.20 4.39 -11.95
N TRP A 240 -12.16 4.46 -10.62
CA TRP A 240 -10.92 4.34 -9.86
C TRP A 240 -10.19 3.05 -10.22
N CYS A 241 -10.88 1.90 -10.19
CA CYS A 241 -10.24 0.63 -10.49
C CYS A 241 -9.69 0.57 -11.92
N GLN A 242 -10.21 1.35 -12.87
CA GLN A 242 -9.59 1.46 -14.19
C GLN A 242 -8.21 2.14 -14.14
N ASP A 243 -7.97 3.09 -13.23
CA ASP A 243 -6.62 3.62 -12.99
C ASP A 243 -5.69 2.49 -12.51
N GLU A 244 -6.10 1.75 -11.47
CA GLU A 244 -5.35 0.60 -10.94
C GLU A 244 -5.07 -0.47 -12.02
N ASN A 245 -6.03 -0.71 -12.92
CA ASN A 245 -5.82 -1.67 -14.00
C ASN A 245 -4.73 -1.19 -14.96
N ARG A 246 -4.76 0.09 -15.38
CA ARG A 246 -3.72 0.71 -16.22
C ARG A 246 -2.36 0.72 -15.53
N HIS A 247 -2.33 0.98 -14.23
CA HIS A 247 -1.10 0.91 -13.42
C HIS A 247 -0.54 -0.51 -13.43
N GLY A 248 -1.40 -1.51 -13.19
CA GLY A 248 -1.02 -2.92 -13.29
C GLY A 248 -0.55 -3.35 -14.69
N ASP A 249 -1.13 -2.80 -15.76
CA ASP A 249 -0.72 -3.09 -17.14
C ASP A 249 0.66 -2.45 -17.46
N PHE A 250 0.92 -1.26 -16.93
CA PHE A 250 2.25 -0.67 -16.96
C PHE A 250 3.28 -1.52 -16.21
N PHE A 251 2.98 -1.95 -14.97
CA PHE A 251 3.89 -2.84 -14.22
C PHE A 251 4.11 -4.19 -14.90
N SER A 252 3.10 -4.73 -15.58
CA SER A 252 3.24 -5.90 -16.44
C SER A 252 4.29 -5.67 -17.53
N ALA A 253 4.21 -4.57 -18.27
CA ALA A 253 5.21 -4.20 -19.28
C ALA A 253 6.61 -4.00 -18.68
N LEU A 254 6.71 -3.37 -17.49
CA LEU A 254 7.99 -3.25 -16.77
C LEU A 254 8.58 -4.63 -16.44
N MET A 255 7.76 -5.59 -16.02
CA MET A 255 8.23 -6.95 -15.72
C MET A 255 8.64 -7.72 -16.99
N LYS A 256 7.88 -7.59 -18.09
CA LYS A 256 8.23 -8.21 -19.38
C LYS A 256 9.57 -7.69 -19.91
N ALA A 257 9.85 -6.41 -19.72
CA ALA A 257 11.14 -5.80 -20.08
C ALA A 257 12.31 -6.26 -19.20
N GLN A 258 12.05 -7.07 -18.17
CA GLN A 258 13.04 -7.62 -17.24
C GLN A 258 12.90 -9.15 -17.14
N PRO A 259 13.29 -9.91 -18.17
CA PRO A 259 13.06 -11.35 -18.25
C PRO A 259 13.58 -12.15 -17.04
N GLN A 260 14.61 -11.66 -16.35
CA GLN A 260 15.14 -12.24 -15.11
C GLN A 260 14.13 -12.25 -13.95
N PHE A 261 13.02 -11.53 -14.05
CA PHE A 261 11.92 -11.55 -13.08
C PHE A 261 10.77 -12.48 -13.50
N LEU A 262 10.84 -13.11 -14.68
CA LEU A 262 9.77 -13.98 -15.17
C LEU A 262 10.26 -15.36 -15.60
N ASN A 263 11.49 -15.50 -16.10
CA ASN A 263 11.85 -16.69 -16.87
C ASN A 263 12.62 -17.77 -16.09
N ASP A 264 13.21 -17.45 -14.94
CA ASP A 264 14.05 -18.41 -14.20
C ASP A 264 13.32 -19.10 -13.03
N TRP A 265 13.90 -20.18 -12.52
CA TRP A 265 13.34 -20.90 -11.37
C TRP A 265 13.27 -20.02 -10.10
N LYS A 266 14.14 -19.00 -10.00
CA LYS A 266 14.11 -18.04 -8.89
C LYS A 266 12.89 -17.13 -9.02
N ALA A 267 12.54 -16.70 -10.23
CA ALA A 267 11.37 -15.90 -10.52
C ALA A 267 10.09 -16.65 -10.14
N LYS A 268 10.02 -17.96 -10.38
CA LYS A 268 8.93 -18.81 -9.86
C LYS A 268 8.82 -18.74 -8.34
N LEU A 269 9.93 -18.95 -7.63
CA LEU A 269 9.94 -18.88 -6.16
C LEU A 269 9.55 -17.49 -5.62
N TRP A 270 9.98 -16.42 -6.30
CA TRP A 270 9.62 -15.05 -5.93
C TRP A 270 8.15 -14.76 -6.20
N ALA A 271 7.62 -15.15 -7.36
CA ALA A 271 6.20 -15.01 -7.68
C ALA A 271 5.32 -15.67 -6.61
N TRP A 272 5.63 -16.92 -6.22
CA TRP A 272 4.93 -17.61 -5.13
C TRP A 272 5.02 -16.87 -3.81
N PHE A 273 6.21 -16.41 -3.48
CA PHE A 273 6.46 -15.72 -2.22
C PHE A 273 5.62 -14.44 -2.13
N PHE A 274 5.57 -13.66 -3.21
CA PHE A 274 4.83 -12.42 -3.25
C PHE A 274 3.31 -12.65 -3.30
N CYS A 275 2.82 -13.60 -4.11
CA CYS A 275 1.41 -14.01 -4.08
C CYS A 275 0.99 -14.41 -2.66
N LEU A 276 1.74 -15.32 -2.02
CA LEU A 276 1.43 -15.78 -0.67
C LEU A 276 1.44 -14.63 0.33
N SER A 277 2.48 -13.80 0.28
CA SER A 277 2.66 -12.68 1.21
C SER A 277 1.50 -11.69 1.10
N VAL A 278 1.08 -11.34 -0.12
CA VAL A 278 -0.03 -10.41 -0.36
C VAL A 278 -1.36 -11.02 0.08
N TYR A 279 -1.65 -12.28 -0.30
CA TYR A 279 -2.92 -12.93 0.05
C TYR A 279 -3.07 -13.16 1.55
N VAL A 280 -2.03 -13.65 2.22
CA VAL A 280 -2.05 -13.83 3.68
C VAL A 280 -2.16 -12.49 4.39
N THR A 281 -1.41 -11.48 3.96
CA THR A 281 -1.48 -10.14 4.57
C THR A 281 -2.88 -9.56 4.46
N MET A 282 -3.51 -9.65 3.28
CA MET A 282 -4.89 -9.19 3.08
C MET A 282 -5.86 -9.97 3.98
N TYR A 283 -5.86 -11.30 3.90
CA TYR A 283 -6.79 -12.17 4.63
C TYR A 283 -6.72 -11.95 6.15
N LEU A 284 -5.51 -11.85 6.71
CA LEU A 284 -5.30 -11.59 8.14
C LEU A 284 -5.70 -10.16 8.54
N ASN A 285 -5.52 -9.17 7.65
CA ASN A 285 -5.90 -7.78 7.91
C ASN A 285 -7.41 -7.60 7.96
N ASP A 286 -8.09 -8.28 7.05
CA ASP A 286 -9.50 -8.11 6.79
C ASP A 286 -10.34 -8.93 7.78
N CYS A 287 -9.88 -10.13 8.17
CA CYS A 287 -10.47 -10.87 9.30
C CYS A 287 -10.38 -10.11 10.64
N GLN A 288 -9.38 -9.23 10.83
CA GLN A 288 -9.34 -8.34 12.01
C GLN A 288 -10.35 -7.17 11.91
N ARG A 289 -11.00 -7.01 10.76
CA ARG A 289 -11.91 -5.90 10.42
C ARG A 289 -13.23 -6.40 9.86
N THR A 290 -13.65 -7.59 10.27
CA THR A 290 -14.90 -8.20 9.80
C THR A 290 -16.11 -7.28 9.93
N ALA A 291 -16.20 -6.50 11.00
CA ALA A 291 -17.26 -5.52 11.22
C ALA A 291 -17.38 -4.43 10.11
N PHE A 292 -16.29 -4.12 9.39
CA PHE A 292 -16.36 -3.24 8.21
C PHE A 292 -17.17 -3.88 7.10
N TYR A 293 -16.78 -5.11 6.73
CA TYR A 293 -17.37 -5.85 5.61
C TYR A 293 -18.81 -6.24 5.91
N GLU A 294 -19.09 -6.72 7.12
CA GLU A 294 -20.46 -7.01 7.56
C GLU A 294 -21.33 -5.75 7.56
N GLY A 295 -20.76 -4.59 7.93
CA GLY A 295 -21.44 -3.29 7.89
C GLY A 295 -21.84 -2.83 6.48
N ILE A 296 -21.19 -3.37 5.44
CA ILE A 296 -21.56 -3.16 4.03
C ILE A 296 -22.20 -4.41 3.40
N GLY A 297 -22.68 -5.36 4.22
CA GLY A 297 -23.45 -6.52 3.76
C GLY A 297 -22.60 -7.63 3.11
N LEU A 298 -21.29 -7.66 3.38
CA LEU A 298 -20.37 -8.67 2.84
C LEU A 298 -19.93 -9.66 3.94
N ASN A 299 -19.82 -10.94 3.56
CA ASN A 299 -19.04 -11.90 4.34
C ASN A 299 -17.55 -11.69 4.05
N THR A 300 -16.76 -11.36 5.08
CA THR A 300 -15.32 -11.06 4.93
C THR A 300 -14.54 -12.17 4.26
N LYS A 301 -14.75 -13.43 4.67
CA LYS A 301 -13.94 -14.55 4.19
C LYS A 301 -14.29 -14.94 2.76
N GLU A 302 -15.57 -14.86 2.40
CA GLU A 302 -16.03 -15.09 1.03
C GLU A 302 -15.52 -13.99 0.09
N PHE A 303 -15.62 -12.73 0.53
CA PHE A 303 -15.06 -11.58 -0.18
C PHE A 303 -13.56 -11.74 -0.42
N ASP A 304 -12.79 -12.04 0.63
CA ASP A 304 -11.34 -12.17 0.52
C ASP A 304 -10.94 -13.33 -0.39
N MET A 305 -11.60 -14.50 -0.27
CA MET A 305 -11.32 -15.63 -1.14
C MET A 305 -11.64 -15.33 -2.60
N HIS A 306 -12.75 -14.67 -2.88
CA HIS A 306 -13.08 -14.23 -4.24
C HIS A 306 -12.01 -13.30 -4.81
N VAL A 307 -11.59 -12.28 -4.04
CA VAL A 307 -10.53 -11.36 -4.45
C VAL A 307 -9.20 -12.10 -4.68
N ILE A 308 -8.82 -13.03 -3.81
CA ILE A 308 -7.60 -13.83 -3.95
C ILE A 308 -7.65 -14.65 -5.24
N ILE A 309 -8.76 -15.36 -5.50
CA ILE A 309 -8.92 -16.20 -6.69
C ILE A 309 -8.79 -15.37 -7.97
N GLU A 310 -9.52 -14.26 -8.07
CA GLU A 310 -9.50 -13.42 -9.27
C GLU A 310 -8.15 -12.71 -9.48
N THR A 311 -7.50 -12.29 -8.38
CA THR A 311 -6.14 -11.75 -8.43
C THR A 311 -5.16 -12.82 -8.91
N ASN A 312 -5.24 -14.04 -8.38
CA ASN A 312 -4.37 -15.15 -8.75
C ASN A 312 -4.52 -15.51 -10.23
N ARG A 313 -5.76 -15.61 -10.74
CA ARG A 313 -6.07 -15.81 -12.17
C ARG A 313 -5.49 -14.70 -13.05
N THR A 314 -5.59 -13.45 -12.61
CA THR A 314 -5.01 -12.31 -13.35
C THR A 314 -3.48 -12.39 -13.39
N THR A 315 -2.85 -12.67 -12.24
CA THR A 315 -1.38 -12.73 -12.13
C THR A 315 -0.77 -13.92 -12.86
N ALA A 316 -1.52 -15.02 -13.01
CA ALA A 316 -1.10 -16.20 -13.77
C ALA A 316 -0.80 -15.87 -15.25
N ARG A 317 -1.36 -14.79 -15.78
CA ARG A 317 -1.08 -14.31 -17.14
C ARG A 317 0.31 -13.72 -17.31
N ILE A 318 1.08 -13.49 -16.24
CA ILE A 318 2.41 -12.89 -16.30
C ILE A 318 3.40 -13.71 -15.51
N PHE A 319 3.04 -14.09 -14.28
CA PHE A 319 3.93 -14.85 -13.42
C PHE A 319 4.14 -16.26 -13.98
N PRO A 320 5.37 -16.78 -13.88
CA PRO A 320 5.69 -18.12 -14.39
C PRO A 320 5.06 -19.26 -13.60
N ALA A 321 4.58 -18.97 -12.39
CA ALA A 321 3.76 -19.89 -11.62
C ALA A 321 3.03 -19.11 -10.51
N VAL A 322 1.86 -19.61 -10.13
CA VAL A 322 1.00 -19.04 -9.09
C VAL A 322 0.58 -20.11 -8.07
N LEU A 323 -0.01 -19.68 -6.96
CA LEU A 323 -0.51 -20.59 -5.93
C LEU A 323 -1.80 -21.29 -6.40
N ASP A 324 -1.98 -22.54 -5.99
CA ASP A 324 -3.27 -23.25 -6.14
C ASP A 324 -4.26 -22.76 -5.07
N VAL A 325 -4.78 -21.55 -5.25
CA VAL A 325 -5.64 -20.86 -4.27
C VAL A 325 -7.08 -21.40 -4.23
N GLU A 326 -7.50 -22.12 -5.27
CA GLU A 326 -8.81 -22.76 -5.35
C GLU A 326 -8.83 -24.12 -4.61
N ASN A 327 -7.66 -24.66 -4.28
CA ASN A 327 -7.54 -25.82 -3.41
C ASN A 327 -8.17 -25.54 -2.03
N PRO A 328 -9.11 -26.37 -1.56
CA PRO A 328 -9.72 -26.19 -0.23
C PRO A 328 -8.69 -26.14 0.91
N GLU A 329 -7.55 -26.82 0.73
CA GLU A 329 -6.43 -26.79 1.67
C GLU A 329 -5.85 -25.39 1.84
N PHE A 330 -5.78 -24.58 0.79
CA PHE A 330 -5.27 -23.21 0.85
C PHE A 330 -6.10 -22.36 1.81
N LYS A 331 -7.44 -22.37 1.62
CA LYS A 331 -8.36 -21.66 2.51
C LYS A 331 -8.29 -22.19 3.94
N ARG A 332 -8.22 -23.52 4.12
CA ARG A 332 -8.09 -24.13 5.46
C ARG A 332 -6.86 -23.63 6.20
N ARG A 333 -5.73 -23.47 5.50
CA ARG A 333 -4.50 -22.92 6.08
C ARG A 333 -4.62 -21.44 6.41
N LEU A 334 -5.23 -20.64 5.55
CA LEU A 334 -5.52 -19.23 5.85
C LEU A 334 -6.38 -19.09 7.11
N ASP A 335 -7.43 -19.91 7.25
CA ASP A 335 -8.29 -19.95 8.43
C ASP A 335 -7.49 -20.33 9.71
N ASN A 336 -6.56 -21.29 9.62
CA ASN A 336 -5.66 -21.62 10.73
C ASN A 336 -4.74 -20.44 11.09
N MET A 337 -4.18 -19.75 10.09
CA MET A 337 -3.33 -18.57 10.31
C MET A 337 -4.10 -17.46 11.03
N VAL A 338 -5.39 -17.25 10.70
CA VAL A 338 -6.26 -16.30 11.41
C VAL A 338 -6.37 -16.69 12.89
N ALA A 339 -6.71 -17.94 13.19
CA ALA A 339 -6.84 -18.41 14.58
C ALA A 339 -5.54 -18.30 15.38
N ILE A 340 -4.38 -18.53 14.73
CA ILE A 340 -3.06 -18.35 15.37
C ILE A 340 -2.77 -16.86 15.60
N ASN A 341 -3.07 -16.01 14.62
CA ASN A 341 -2.85 -14.58 14.71
C ASN A 341 -3.73 -13.92 15.80
N GLU A 342 -4.98 -14.35 15.96
CA GLU A 342 -5.85 -13.92 17.05
C GLU A 342 -5.27 -14.26 18.43
N LYS A 343 -4.74 -15.48 18.60
CA LYS A 343 -4.03 -15.88 19.82
C LYS A 343 -2.78 -15.03 20.06
N LEU A 344 -2.02 -14.70 19.01
CA LEU A 344 -0.84 -13.82 19.11
C LEU A 344 -1.22 -12.42 19.58
N LEU A 345 -2.31 -11.85 19.05
CA LEU A 345 -2.83 -10.55 19.46
C LEU A 345 -3.31 -10.58 20.92
N ALA A 346 -4.06 -11.63 21.31
CA ALA A 346 -4.53 -11.80 22.69
C ALA A 346 -3.37 -11.86 23.70
N VAL A 347 -2.28 -12.58 23.39
CA VAL A 347 -1.05 -12.59 24.21
C VAL A 347 -0.40 -11.20 24.28
N GLY A 348 -0.47 -10.43 23.19
CA GLY A 348 0.03 -9.05 23.16
C GLY A 348 -0.66 -8.13 24.16
N GLU A 349 -1.97 -8.31 24.34
CA GLU A 349 -2.83 -7.48 25.20
C GLU A 349 -2.84 -7.92 26.68
N THR A 350 -2.21 -9.05 27.05
CA THR A 350 -2.13 -9.45 28.47
C THR A 350 -1.27 -8.49 29.31
N HIS A 351 -1.41 -8.51 30.64
CA HIS A 351 -0.54 -7.76 31.56
C HIS A 351 0.71 -8.53 32.00
N ASP A 352 1.05 -9.63 31.31
CA ASP A 352 2.23 -10.44 31.62
C ASP A 352 3.54 -9.65 31.41
N ILE A 353 4.57 -10.00 32.17
CA ILE A 353 5.92 -9.47 31.95
C ILE A 353 6.44 -9.85 30.54
N PRO A 354 7.30 -9.02 29.90
CA PRO A 354 7.75 -9.24 28.52
C PRO A 354 8.35 -10.63 28.26
N LEU A 355 9.08 -11.19 29.23
CA LEU A 355 9.66 -12.53 29.13
C LEU A 355 8.58 -13.61 28.99
N VAL A 356 7.54 -13.55 29.83
CA VAL A 356 6.41 -14.49 29.80
C VAL A 356 5.61 -14.33 28.51
N LYS A 357 5.40 -13.09 28.05
CA LYS A 357 4.79 -12.86 26.73
C LYS A 357 5.60 -13.51 25.61
N ASN A 358 6.92 -13.38 25.62
CA ASN A 358 7.76 -13.99 24.61
C ASN A 358 7.66 -15.53 24.64
N PHE A 359 7.70 -16.16 25.82
CA PHE A 359 7.50 -17.61 25.94
C PHE A 359 6.14 -18.08 25.40
N LYS A 360 5.07 -17.30 25.60
CA LYS A 360 3.74 -17.58 25.03
C LYS A 360 3.68 -17.33 23.52
N ARG A 361 4.41 -16.33 23.00
CA ARG A 361 4.42 -15.96 21.57
C ARG A 361 5.25 -16.89 20.70
N VAL A 362 6.40 -17.37 21.18
CA VAL A 362 7.30 -18.24 20.41
C VAL A 362 6.59 -19.45 19.78
N PRO A 363 5.83 -20.28 20.52
CA PRO A 363 5.16 -21.44 19.91
C PRO A 363 4.09 -21.02 18.89
N LEU A 364 3.40 -19.90 19.12
CA LEU A 364 2.41 -19.37 18.18
C LEU A 364 3.05 -18.83 16.90
N ILE A 365 4.19 -18.12 17.02
CA ILE A 365 4.97 -17.67 15.86
C ILE A 365 5.49 -18.88 15.08
N ALA A 366 6.01 -19.90 15.77
CA ALA A 366 6.46 -21.13 15.12
C ALA A 366 5.31 -21.83 14.37
N ALA A 367 4.12 -21.90 14.96
CA ALA A 367 2.93 -22.44 14.29
C ALA A 367 2.54 -21.60 13.05
N LEU A 368 2.55 -20.27 13.15
CA LEU A 368 2.26 -19.38 12.02
C LEU A 368 3.27 -19.56 10.88
N VAL A 369 4.57 -19.61 11.21
CA VAL A 369 5.64 -19.89 10.24
C VAL A 369 5.48 -21.27 9.62
N SER A 370 5.09 -22.27 10.41
CA SER A 370 4.82 -23.62 9.90
C SER A 370 3.68 -23.62 8.89
N GLU A 371 2.58 -22.92 9.16
CA GLU A 371 1.47 -22.81 8.20
C GLU A 371 1.92 -22.05 6.94
N LEU A 372 2.67 -20.95 7.07
CA LEU A 372 3.20 -20.19 5.93
C LEU A 372 4.10 -21.05 5.04
N LEU A 373 5.03 -21.80 5.64
CA LEU A 373 5.92 -22.70 4.92
C LEU A 373 5.13 -23.83 4.26
N ALA A 374 4.16 -24.42 4.95
CA ALA A 374 3.35 -25.49 4.39
C ALA A 374 2.48 -24.99 3.21
N THR A 375 1.92 -23.79 3.29
CA THR A 375 1.21 -23.16 2.16
C THR A 375 2.16 -22.83 1.01
N TYR A 376 3.35 -22.31 1.30
CA TYR A 376 4.37 -22.01 0.28
C TYR A 376 4.85 -23.25 -0.47
N LEU A 377 4.90 -24.40 0.20
CA LEU A 377 5.31 -25.69 -0.36
C LEU A 377 4.17 -26.46 -1.03
N MET A 378 2.94 -25.92 -1.07
CA MET A 378 1.86 -26.50 -1.86
C MET A 378 2.25 -26.56 -3.34
N LYS A 379 1.75 -27.56 -4.06
CA LYS A 379 2.06 -27.71 -5.48
C LYS A 379 1.56 -26.46 -6.23
N PRO A 380 2.45 -25.72 -6.91
CA PRO A 380 2.08 -24.53 -7.66
C PRO A 380 1.34 -24.90 -8.95
N ILE A 381 0.62 -23.92 -9.49
CA ILE A 381 0.09 -23.97 -10.85
C ILE A 381 1.12 -23.27 -11.74
N GLU A 382 1.70 -24.02 -12.68
CA GLU A 382 2.57 -23.46 -13.71
C GLU A 382 1.77 -22.52 -14.61
N SER A 383 2.34 -21.36 -14.92
CA SER A 383 1.67 -20.32 -15.68
C SER A 383 2.68 -19.48 -16.45
N GLY A 384 2.28 -18.40 -17.08
CA GLY A 384 3.23 -17.55 -17.81
C GLY A 384 2.55 -16.55 -18.73
N SER A 385 3.37 -15.64 -19.26
CA SER A 385 2.94 -14.65 -20.24
C SER A 385 2.35 -15.32 -21.47
N VAL A 386 1.04 -15.12 -21.69
CA VAL A 386 0.34 -15.51 -22.93
C VAL A 386 1.01 -14.92 -24.18
N ASP A 387 1.77 -13.84 -24.02
CA ASP A 387 2.50 -13.18 -25.11
C ASP A 387 3.88 -13.81 -25.43
N ILE A 388 4.38 -14.75 -24.61
CA ILE A 388 5.75 -15.30 -24.73
C ILE A 388 5.75 -16.81 -25.05
N SER A 389 4.61 -17.49 -24.92
CA SER A 389 4.45 -18.90 -25.30
C SER A 389 3.27 -19.09 -26.24
N GLU A 390 3.43 -19.94 -27.26
CA GLU A 390 2.31 -20.53 -28.03
C GLU A 390 1.41 -21.34 -27.07
N PHE A 391 0.50 -20.67 -26.38
CA PHE A 391 -0.52 -21.30 -25.56
C PHE A 391 -1.88 -20.78 -26.01
N ASP A 392 -2.66 -21.65 -26.65
CA ASP A 392 -4.01 -21.39 -27.15
C ASP A 392 -5.01 -21.49 -25.99
N PRO A 393 -5.55 -20.37 -25.47
CA PRO A 393 -6.44 -20.41 -24.34
C PRO A 393 -7.87 -20.69 -24.80
N GLN A 394 -8.42 -21.85 -24.40
CA GLN A 394 -9.87 -22.00 -24.34
C GLN A 394 -10.42 -21.07 -23.24
N LEU A 395 -10.76 -19.84 -23.62
CA LEU A 395 -11.52 -18.91 -22.81
C LEU A 395 -12.92 -19.49 -22.59
N VAL A 396 -13.17 -20.02 -21.41
CA VAL A 396 -14.53 -20.31 -20.94
C VAL A 396 -15.03 -19.04 -20.25
N TYR A 397 -16.01 -18.38 -20.89
CA TYR A 397 -16.73 -17.23 -20.34
C TYR A 397 -17.66 -17.63 -19.20
#